data_AF-A0A6B3I8W3-F1
#
_entry.id   AF-A0A6B3I8W3-F1
#
_cell.length_a   1.000
_cell.length_b   1.000
_cell.length_c   1.000
_cell.angle_alpha   90.00
_cell.angle_beta   90.00
_cell.angle_gamma   90.00
#
_symmetry.space_group_name_H-M   'P 1'
#
loop_
_entity.id
_entity.type
_entity.pdbx_description
1 polymer ?
#
loop_
_entity_poly.entity_id
_entity_poly.type
_entity_poly.pdbx_seq_one_letter_code
_entity_poly.pdbx_strand_id
1 'polypeptide(L)'
;MVELRMERQANLFGAEAIIARIVIDELALLRPLGDSAAWADQLDHLMDCAQRPNLTLQILPSNAGAHYLVGGGVSLLWLPAGKCVAQMEGTSTGQLVDDPLDIEVTRLGYDQIRDRSLSPVESLNVLKKLREGTPRCNEV
;
A
#
# COMPACT_ATOMS: atom_id res chain seq x y z
N MET A 1 6.46 -6.80 -17.39
CA MET A 1 6.31 -5.90 -16.21
C MET A 1 4.88 -5.42 -16.03
N VAL A 2 4.12 -5.14 -17.11
CA VAL A 2 2.68 -4.80 -17.03
C VAL A 2 1.82 -6.04 -16.77
N GLU A 3 2.05 -7.17 -17.45
CA GLU A 3 1.26 -8.40 -17.25
C GLU A 3 1.28 -8.90 -15.80
N LEU A 4 2.45 -8.93 -15.14
CA LEU A 4 2.53 -9.27 -13.71
C LEU A 4 1.74 -8.31 -12.81
N ARG A 5 1.67 -7.02 -13.16
CA ARG A 5 0.84 -6.04 -12.43
C ARG A 5 -0.65 -6.32 -12.65
N MET A 6 -1.03 -6.66 -13.87
CA MET A 6 -2.41 -7.00 -14.23
C MET A 6 -2.88 -8.30 -13.56
N GLU A 7 -2.03 -9.33 -13.51
CA GLU A 7 -2.32 -10.58 -12.79
C GLU A 7 -2.52 -10.33 -11.29
N ARG A 8 -1.65 -9.51 -10.67
CA ARG A 8 -1.83 -9.11 -9.26
C ARG A 8 -3.12 -8.32 -9.04
N GLN A 9 -3.48 -7.41 -9.96
CA GLN A 9 -4.76 -6.70 -9.89
C GLN A 9 -5.95 -7.67 -10.02
N ALA A 10 -5.88 -8.65 -10.91
CA ALA A 10 -6.91 -9.67 -11.04
C ALA A 10 -7.10 -10.46 -9.74
N ASN A 11 -6.02 -10.77 -9.01
CA ASN A 11 -6.08 -11.45 -7.72
C ASN A 11 -6.67 -10.59 -6.59
N LEU A 12 -6.61 -9.25 -6.70
CA LEU A 12 -7.17 -8.34 -5.69
C LEU A 12 -8.64 -7.97 -5.98
N PHE A 13 -9.05 -8.01 -7.25
CA PHE A 13 -10.34 -7.49 -7.70
C PHE A 13 -11.25 -8.53 -8.39
N GLY A 14 -10.78 -9.76 -8.59
CA GLY A 14 -11.52 -10.86 -9.21
C GLY A 14 -12.47 -11.61 -8.28
N ALA A 15 -13.10 -12.67 -8.79
CA ALA A 15 -14.08 -13.47 -8.04
C ALA A 15 -13.47 -14.25 -6.85
N GLU A 16 -12.17 -14.58 -6.93
CA GLU A 16 -11.39 -15.20 -5.86
C GLU A 16 -10.47 -14.16 -5.18
N ALA A 17 -10.99 -12.95 -4.95
CA ALA A 17 -10.20 -11.85 -4.42
C ALA A 17 -9.56 -12.19 -3.07
N ILE A 18 -8.25 -12.03 -2.98
CA ILE A 18 -7.54 -12.22 -1.71
C ILE A 18 -7.91 -11.12 -0.72
N ILE A 19 -7.89 -11.47 0.57
CA ILE A 19 -7.96 -10.48 1.64
C ILE A 19 -6.59 -9.83 1.78
N ALA A 20 -6.52 -8.51 1.65
CA ALA A 20 -5.27 -7.78 1.74
C ALA A 20 -5.37 -6.57 2.67
N ARG A 21 -4.30 -6.32 3.42
CA ARG A 21 -4.12 -5.09 4.19
C ARG A 21 -2.92 -4.34 3.67
N ILE A 22 -3.15 -3.10 3.26
CA ILE A 22 -2.19 -2.24 2.60
C ILE A 22 -1.97 -1.04 3.49
N VAL A 23 -0.70 -0.76 3.80
CA VAL A 23 -0.29 0.49 4.47
C VAL A 23 0.48 1.33 3.48
N ILE A 24 0.08 2.58 3.31
CA ILE A 24 0.73 3.55 2.41
C ILE A 24 1.33 4.67 3.25
N ASP A 25 2.57 5.07 2.96
CA ASP A 25 3.19 6.23 3.60
C ASP A 25 2.54 7.53 3.09
N GLU A 26 2.11 8.41 4.01
CA GLU A 26 1.52 9.71 3.67
C GLU A 26 2.44 10.54 2.76
N LEU A 27 3.76 10.53 3.01
CA LEU A 27 4.72 11.28 2.21
C LEU A 27 4.82 10.78 0.76
N ALA A 28 4.47 9.52 0.50
CA ALA A 28 4.37 8.99 -0.86
C ALA A 28 3.16 9.59 -1.60
N LEU A 29 2.10 9.98 -0.88
CA LEU A 29 0.91 10.61 -1.43
C LEU A 29 1.01 12.15 -1.51
N LEU A 30 1.98 12.76 -0.83
CA LEU A 30 2.24 14.20 -0.92
C LEU A 30 3.10 14.60 -2.13
N ARG A 31 3.53 13.65 -2.95
CA ARG A 31 4.38 13.88 -4.12
C ARG A 31 3.61 13.52 -5.40
N PRO A 32 2.87 14.46 -6.00
CA PRO A 32 2.16 14.21 -7.24
C PRO A 32 3.12 13.72 -8.33
N LEU A 33 2.64 12.78 -9.15
CA LEU A 33 3.27 12.50 -10.43
C LEU A 33 3.10 13.73 -11.34
N GLY A 34 4.00 13.92 -12.31
CA GLY A 34 4.03 15.13 -13.15
C GLY A 34 2.74 15.45 -13.92
N ASP A 35 1.80 14.51 -13.99
CA ASP A 35 0.46 14.68 -14.53
C ASP A 35 -0.58 14.73 -13.38
N SER A 36 -1.16 15.91 -13.16
CA SER A 36 -2.17 16.16 -12.11
C SER A 36 -3.47 15.38 -12.35
N ALA A 37 -3.85 15.15 -13.61
CA ALA A 37 -5.05 14.37 -13.93
C ALA A 37 -4.85 12.89 -13.56
N ALA A 38 -3.72 12.31 -13.96
CA ALA A 38 -3.36 10.95 -13.57
C ALA A 38 -3.22 10.81 -12.04
N TRP A 39 -2.72 11.85 -11.35
CA TRP A 39 -2.63 11.86 -9.90
C TRP A 39 -4.01 11.87 -9.22
N ALA A 40 -4.92 12.71 -9.71
CA ALA A 40 -6.30 12.74 -9.28
C ALA A 40 -6.99 11.37 -9.46
N ASP A 41 -6.83 10.74 -10.62
CA ASP A 41 -7.39 9.43 -10.92
C ASP A 41 -6.80 8.33 -10.01
N GLN A 42 -5.51 8.44 -9.67
CA GLN A 42 -4.86 7.53 -8.72
C GLN A 42 -5.46 7.65 -7.31
N LEU A 43 -5.71 8.87 -6.84
CA LEU A 43 -6.35 9.10 -5.53
C LEU A 43 -7.79 8.58 -5.52
N ASP A 44 -8.55 8.82 -6.59
CA ASP A 44 -9.90 8.30 -6.77
C ASP A 44 -9.89 6.75 -6.72
N HIS A 45 -8.94 6.11 -7.40
CA HIS A 45 -8.77 4.66 -7.37
C HIS A 45 -8.43 4.12 -5.97
N LEU A 46 -7.58 4.80 -5.20
CA LEU A 46 -7.27 4.41 -3.81
C LEU A 46 -8.50 4.53 -2.90
N MET A 47 -9.33 5.55 -3.10
CA MET A 47 -10.59 5.72 -2.37
C MET A 47 -11.60 4.61 -2.70
N ASP A 48 -11.66 4.18 -3.96
CA ASP A 48 -12.48 3.03 -4.38
C ASP A 48 -11.96 1.73 -3.75
N CYS A 49 -10.64 1.53 -3.72
CA CYS A 49 -10.03 0.38 -3.09
C CYS A 49 -10.34 0.32 -1.58
N ALA A 50 -10.28 1.46 -0.89
CA ALA A 50 -10.56 1.55 0.53
C ALA A 50 -12.01 1.20 0.91
N GLN A 51 -12.94 1.17 -0.05
CA GLN A 51 -14.34 0.80 0.16
C GLN A 51 -14.61 -0.68 -0.09
N ARG A 52 -13.64 -1.44 -0.62
CA ARG A 52 -13.83 -2.87 -0.91
C ARG A 52 -13.76 -3.71 0.37
N PRO A 53 -14.65 -4.69 0.55
CA PRO A 53 -14.72 -5.49 1.78
C PRO A 53 -13.51 -6.40 1.99
N ASN A 54 -12.82 -6.78 0.91
CA ASN A 54 -11.62 -7.62 0.98
C ASN A 54 -10.31 -6.83 1.17
N LEU A 55 -10.37 -5.49 1.12
CA LEU A 55 -9.20 -4.63 1.26
C LEU A 55 -9.29 -3.78 2.53
N THR A 56 -8.21 -3.71 3.27
CA THR A 56 -8.03 -2.73 4.35
C THR A 56 -6.90 -1.81 3.95
N LEU A 57 -7.23 -0.57 3.60
CA LEU A 57 -6.24 0.47 3.28
C LEU A 57 -6.05 1.37 4.51
N GLN A 58 -4.80 1.54 4.91
CA GLN A 58 -4.40 2.45 5.98
C GLN A 58 -3.28 3.37 5.50
N ILE A 59 -3.23 4.57 6.06
CA ILE A 59 -2.16 5.53 5.82
C ILE A 59 -1.28 5.62 7.07
N LEU A 60 0.03 5.45 6.88
CA LEU A 60 1.02 5.75 7.90
C LEU A 60 1.25 7.27 7.89
N PRO A 61 0.92 7.99 8.97
CA PRO A 61 1.08 9.43 9.00
C PRO A 61 2.56 9.81 8.99
N SER A 62 2.88 10.95 8.38
CA SER A 62 4.24 11.49 8.22
C SER A 62 4.98 11.73 9.55
N ASN A 63 4.25 11.83 10.66
CA ASN A 63 4.81 11.98 12.01
C ASN A 63 5.02 10.64 12.75
N ALA A 64 4.82 9.49 12.10
CA ALA A 64 4.98 8.16 12.71
C ALA A 64 6.44 7.82 13.10
N GLY A 65 7.40 8.64 12.67
CA GLY A 65 8.82 8.51 12.98
C GLY A 65 9.51 7.34 12.26
N ALA A 66 10.75 7.07 12.67
CA ALA A 66 11.53 5.98 12.11
C ALA A 66 10.88 4.61 12.42
N HIS A 67 10.91 3.72 11.42
CA HIS A 67 10.38 2.37 11.50
C HIS A 67 11.25 1.41 10.70
N TYR A 68 11.11 0.11 10.96
CA TYR A 68 11.99 -0.93 10.43
C TYR A 68 11.96 -1.05 8.89
N LEU A 69 10.83 -0.68 8.27
CA LEU A 69 10.62 -0.80 6.82
C LEU A 69 10.87 0.53 6.08
N VAL A 70 11.56 1.48 6.70
CA VAL A 70 12.01 2.71 6.03
C VAL A 70 13.01 2.33 4.93
N GLY A 71 12.67 2.65 3.67
CA GLY A 71 13.58 2.50 2.53
C GLY A 71 13.12 1.56 1.41
N GLY A 72 11.96 0.90 1.55
CA GLY A 72 11.40 0.07 0.48
C GLY A 72 10.03 -0.51 0.82
N GLY A 73 9.30 -0.95 -0.21
CA GLY A 73 8.05 -1.67 -0.04
C GLY A 73 8.29 -3.10 0.45
N VAL A 74 7.37 -3.62 1.26
CA VAL A 74 7.36 -5.04 1.63
C VAL A 74 5.96 -5.63 1.42
N SER A 75 5.91 -6.84 0.90
CA SER A 75 4.70 -7.65 0.82
C SER A 75 4.89 -8.92 1.63
N LEU A 76 4.08 -9.12 2.66
CA LEU A 76 4.00 -10.37 3.39
C LEU A 76 2.88 -11.23 2.79
N LEU A 77 3.20 -12.46 2.40
CA LEU A 77 2.26 -13.40 1.81
C LEU A 77 2.10 -14.61 2.73
N TRP A 78 0.89 -14.77 3.26
CA TRP A 78 0.49 -15.94 4.01
C TRP A 78 0.03 -17.03 3.05
N LEU A 79 0.75 -18.14 3.04
CA LEU A 79 0.49 -19.29 2.20
C LEU A 79 -0.23 -20.38 3.01
N PRO A 80 -0.83 -21.38 2.33
CA PRO A 80 -1.40 -22.55 3.00
C PRO A 80 -0.40 -23.23 3.94
N ALA A 81 -0.91 -23.97 4.92
CA ALA A 81 -0.12 -24.66 5.95
C ALA A 81 0.74 -23.73 6.83
N GLY A 82 0.40 -22.43 6.91
CA GLY A 82 1.03 -21.49 7.83
C GLY A 82 2.40 -20.98 7.39
N LYS A 83 2.83 -21.27 6.14
CA LYS A 83 4.06 -20.71 5.58
C LYS A 83 3.86 -19.22 5.30
N CYS A 84 4.87 -18.41 5.60
CA CYS A 84 4.88 -17.00 5.26
C CYS A 84 6.14 -16.71 4.44
N VAL A 85 6.00 -15.87 3.41
CA VAL A 85 7.12 -15.36 2.63
C VAL A 85 7.03 -13.84 2.55
N ALA A 86 8.17 -13.16 2.53
CA ALA A 86 8.24 -11.73 2.36
C ALA A 86 8.88 -11.41 1.01
N GLN A 87 8.25 -10.55 0.23
CA GLN A 87 8.89 -9.90 -0.89
C GLN A 87 9.29 -8.49 -0.46
N MET A 88 10.59 -8.23 -0.41
CA MET A 88 11.14 -6.88 -0.21
C MET A 88 11.43 -6.26 -1.57
N GLU A 89 10.93 -5.05 -1.79
CA GLU A 89 11.21 -4.28 -3.00
C GLU A 89 12.53 -3.52 -2.83
N GLY A 90 13.51 -3.82 -3.70
CA GLY A 90 14.70 -3.00 -3.88
C GLY A 90 14.61 -2.18 -5.17
N THR A 91 15.43 -1.13 -5.25
CA THR A 91 15.42 -0.15 -6.35
C THR A 91 15.68 -0.77 -7.74
N SER A 92 16.41 -1.88 -7.80
CA SER A 92 16.75 -2.59 -9.05
C SER A 92 16.36 -4.07 -9.04
N THR A 93 16.26 -4.69 -7.86
CA THR A 93 15.89 -6.10 -7.69
C THR A 93 14.95 -6.25 -6.49
N GLY A 94 13.95 -7.12 -6.62
CA GLY A 94 13.17 -7.59 -5.47
C GLY A 94 13.85 -8.80 -4.83
N GLN A 95 13.83 -8.89 -3.50
CA GLN A 95 14.32 -10.04 -2.75
C GLN A 95 13.14 -10.84 -2.21
N LEU A 96 13.11 -12.14 -2.50
CA LEU A 96 12.23 -13.08 -1.82
C LEU A 96 12.96 -13.58 -0.57
N VAL A 97 12.31 -13.44 0.58
CA VAL A 97 12.78 -13.90 1.89
C VAL A 97 11.83 -14.99 2.36
N ASP A 98 12.38 -16.13 2.76
CA ASP A 98 11.66 -17.24 3.37
C ASP A 98 12.38 -17.84 4.57
N ASP A 99 13.50 -17.24 4.99
CA ASP A 99 14.16 -17.57 6.26
C ASP A 99 13.23 -17.24 7.44
N PRO A 100 12.96 -18.18 8.36
CA PRO A 100 12.01 -17.98 9.44
C PRO A 100 12.31 -16.78 10.35
N LEU A 101 13.59 -16.50 10.63
CA LEU A 101 13.98 -15.41 11.52
C LEU A 101 13.76 -14.06 10.83
N ASP A 102 14.18 -13.94 9.57
CA ASP A 102 13.97 -12.73 8.79
C ASP A 102 12.47 -12.45 8.56
N ILE A 103 11.66 -13.50 8.36
CA ILE A 103 10.20 -13.39 8.28
C ILE A 103 9.59 -12.88 9.59
N GLU A 104 10.03 -13.39 10.73
CA GLU A 104 9.53 -12.96 12.03
C GLU A 104 9.85 -11.48 12.28
N VAL A 105 11.08 -11.05 12.01
CA VAL A 105 11.49 -9.65 12.14
C VAL A 105 10.68 -8.75 11.20
N THR A 106 10.51 -9.17 9.94
CA THR A 106 9.73 -8.42 8.95
C THR A 106 8.27 -8.28 9.38
N ARG A 107 7.68 -9.36 9.92
CA ARG A 107 6.32 -9.36 10.44
C ARG A 107 6.16 -8.41 11.62
N LEU A 108 7.08 -8.43 12.59
CA LEU A 108 7.07 -7.51 13.72
C LEU A 108 7.17 -6.05 13.26
N GLY A 109 8.02 -5.78 12.26
CA GLY A 109 8.13 -4.46 11.64
C GLY A 109 6.81 -4.02 10.99
N TYR A 110 6.16 -4.90 10.24
CA TYR A 110 4.85 -4.65 9.64
C TYR A 110 3.77 -4.39 10.70
N ASP A 111 3.69 -5.23 11.74
CA ASP A 111 2.70 -5.08 12.82
C ASP A 111 2.87 -3.73 13.53
N GLN A 112 4.11 -3.30 13.80
CA GLN A 112 4.40 -1.98 14.38
C GLN A 112 3.93 -0.82 13.49
N ILE A 113 4.13 -0.93 12.17
CA ILE A 113 3.67 0.09 11.22
C ILE A 113 2.15 0.15 11.17
N ARG A 114 1.50 -1.03 11.11
CA ARG A 114 0.04 -1.14 11.13
C ARG A 114 -0.56 -0.45 12.34
N ASP A 115 0.02 -0.67 13.51
CA ASP A 115 -0.49 -0.13 14.77
C ASP A 115 -0.26 1.38 14.92
N ARG A 116 0.71 1.95 14.19
CA ARG A 116 0.94 3.41 14.08
C ARG A 116 0.17 4.07 12.95
N SER A 117 -0.43 3.28 12.07
CA SER A 117 -1.19 3.79 10.93
C SER A 117 -2.56 4.28 11.37
N LEU A 118 -3.09 5.26 10.64
CA LEU A 118 -4.44 5.76 10.82
C LEU A 118 -5.46 4.63 10.67
N SER A 119 -6.62 4.78 11.32
CA SER A 119 -7.74 3.87 11.05
C SER A 119 -8.16 3.93 9.59
N PRO A 120 -8.84 2.89 9.03
CA PRO A 120 -9.30 2.93 7.65
C PRO A 120 -10.18 4.15 7.32
N VAL A 121 -11.00 4.59 8.29
CA VAL A 121 -11.86 5.77 8.13
C VAL A 121 -11.05 7.06 8.08
N GLU A 122 -10.08 7.23 8.98
CA GLU A 122 -9.19 8.39 8.98
C GLU A 122 -8.30 8.45 7.74
N SER A 123 -7.84 7.28 7.27
CA SER A 123 -7.07 7.14 6.04
C SER A 123 -7.88 7.60 4.82
N LEU A 124 -9.16 7.18 4.73
CA LEU A 124 -10.05 7.66 3.68
C LEU A 124 -10.24 9.18 3.72
N ASN A 125 -10.30 9.78 4.91
CA ASN A 125 -10.40 11.23 5.06
C ASN A 125 -9.13 11.96 4.59
N VAL A 126 -7.94 11.39 4.81
CA VAL A 126 -6.69 11.93 4.27
C VAL A 126 -6.72 11.89 2.74
N LEU A 127 -7.10 10.77 2.12
CA LEU A 127 -7.21 10.66 0.66
C LEU A 127 -8.17 11.71 0.07
N LYS A 128 -9.33 11.90 0.69
CA LYS A 128 -10.30 12.93 0.28
C LYS A 128 -9.70 14.35 0.32
N LYS A 129 -9.01 14.70 1.41
CA LYS A 129 -8.36 16.01 1.54
C LYS A 129 -7.29 16.23 0.47
N LEU A 130 -6.48 15.22 0.17
CA LEU A 130 -5.48 15.29 -0.90
C LEU A 130 -6.13 15.46 -2.28
N ARG A 131 -7.25 14.78 -2.50
CA ARG A 131 -8.01 14.85 -3.74
C ARG A 131 -8.61 16.24 -3.98
N GLU A 132 -9.17 16.85 -2.93
CA GLU A 132 -9.70 18.22 -2.96
C GLU A 132 -8.62 19.27 -3.26
N GLY A 133 -7.39 19.05 -2.79
CA GLY A 133 -6.25 19.91 -3.06
C GLY A 133 -5.59 19.73 -4.43
N THR A 134 -6.02 18.75 -5.24
CA THR A 134 -5.43 18.41 -6.54
C THR A 134 -6.30 18.97 -7.69
N PRO A 135 -5.85 19.99 -8.44
CA PRO A 135 -6.62 20.57 -9.56
C PRO A 135 -6.75 19.58 -10.72
N ARG A 136 -7.94 19.51 -11.34
CA ARG A 136 -8.12 18.73 -12.59
C ARG A 136 -7.61 19.55 -13.77
N CYS A 137 -7.07 18.88 -14.79
CA CYS A 137 -6.60 19.49 -16.05
C CYS A 137 -7.66 20.28 -16.86
N ASN A 138 -8.88 20.50 -16.34
CA ASN A 138 -9.94 21.27 -17.01
C ASN A 138 -10.08 22.72 -16.52
N GLU A 139 -9.14 23.24 -15.73
CA GLU A 139 -9.20 24.62 -15.18
C GLU A 139 -7.93 25.46 -15.47
N VAL A 140 -7.32 25.29 -16.66
CA VAL A 140 -6.31 26.23 -17.19
C VAL A 140 -6.68 26.66 -18.60
#